data_AF-A0A8S3PT60-F1
#
_entry.id   AF-A0A8S3PT60-F1
#
_cell.length_a   1.000
_cell.length_b   1.000
_cell.length_c   1.000
_cell.angle_alpha   90.00
_cell.angle_beta   90.00
_cell.angle_gamma   90.00
#
_symmetry.space_group_name_H-M   'P 1'
#
loop_
_entity.id
_entity.type
_entity.pdbx_description
1 polymer ?
#
loop_
_entity_poly.entity_id
_entity_poly.type
_entity_poly.pdbx_seq_one_letter_code
_entity_poly.pdbx_strand_id
1 'polypeptide(L)'
;MLPNIPTRNDGKTTYKSSSYLYHCVVDNGIIYLCAAKPEFGKQQSYNFLAEIKRKFQGGTIAMRAVSAESHELDSEFSMELAQEMERYSKSDNVAKLRSQVDEVKDVMTQNIERVLDRGEKLDDLVDKTEDLEASAATFQKTARRIKRKYWWKNTKMMLILVLVGITVVIIIAVLIAYGAGAFSNDDTPPKNNAVTSTTQSSG
;
A
#
# COMPACT_ATOMS: atom_id res chain seq x y z
N MET A 1 -9.44 14.48 21.59
CA MET A 1 -8.21 14.09 20.87
C MET A 1 -7.25 13.46 21.87
N LEU A 2 -6.61 12.34 21.54
CA LEU A 2 -5.62 11.67 22.42
C LEU A 2 -4.32 12.49 22.36
N PRO A 3 -3.91 13.18 23.43
CA PRO A 3 -2.71 14.00 23.40
C PRO A 3 -1.46 13.11 23.36
N ASN A 4 -0.47 13.51 22.56
CA ASN A 4 0.94 13.14 22.72
C ASN A 4 1.40 11.69 22.52
N ILE A 5 0.74 10.91 21.65
CA ILE A 5 1.40 9.73 21.08
C ILE A 5 2.51 10.25 20.16
N PRO A 6 3.79 9.86 20.35
CA PRO A 6 4.88 10.29 19.48
C PRO A 6 4.59 9.81 18.05
N THR A 7 4.14 10.73 17.21
CA THR A 7 3.86 10.51 15.78
C THR A 7 5.12 10.60 14.92
N ARG A 8 6.24 11.03 15.52
CA ARG A 8 7.46 11.41 14.80
C ARG A 8 8.30 10.23 14.31
N ASN A 9 8.21 9.08 14.98
CA ASN A 9 8.98 7.88 14.65
C ASN A 9 8.05 6.68 14.42
N ASP A 10 8.25 5.99 13.30
CA ASP A 10 7.62 4.69 13.05
C ASP A 10 7.99 3.73 14.20
N GLY A 11 7.02 2.99 14.73
CA GLY A 11 7.28 2.14 15.90
C GLY A 11 6.03 1.57 16.54
N LYS A 12 6.26 0.68 17.51
CA LYS A 12 5.21 0.01 18.29
C LYS A 12 5.35 0.37 19.76
N THR A 13 4.29 0.87 20.36
CA THR A 13 4.27 1.23 21.79
C THR A 13 2.99 0.72 22.44
N THR A 14 3.10 0.22 23.66
CA THR A 14 1.95 -0.11 24.52
C THR A 14 1.87 0.89 25.67
N TYR A 15 0.71 1.51 25.88
CA TYR A 15 0.45 2.35 27.04
C TYR A 15 -0.42 1.60 28.05
N LYS A 16 0.02 1.53 29.29
CA LYS A 16 -0.69 0.91 30.39
C LYS A 16 -1.56 1.94 31.10
N SER A 17 -2.85 1.62 31.23
CA SER A 17 -3.81 2.25 32.13
C SER A 17 -4.20 1.26 33.23
N SER A 18 -5.00 1.70 34.20
CA SER A 18 -5.45 0.87 35.33
C SER A 18 -6.25 -0.35 34.89
N SER A 19 -7.10 -0.22 33.86
CA SER A 19 -8.03 -1.28 33.44
C SER A 19 -7.81 -1.78 32.01
N TYR A 20 -6.97 -1.09 31.23
CA TYR A 20 -6.77 -1.37 29.81
C TYR A 20 -5.31 -1.17 29.41
N LEU A 21 -4.92 -1.87 28.35
CA LEU A 21 -3.71 -1.62 27.60
C LEU A 21 -4.10 -0.99 26.26
N TYR A 22 -3.41 0.09 25.90
CA TYR A 22 -3.55 0.74 24.61
C TYR A 22 -2.35 0.37 23.75
N HIS A 23 -2.58 -0.39 22.68
CA HIS A 23 -1.54 -0.83 21.77
C HIS A 23 -1.55 0.08 20.54
N CYS A 24 -0.38 0.63 20.22
CA CYS A 24 -0.20 1.60 19.16
C CYS A 24 0.86 1.12 18.17
N VAL A 25 0.59 1.30 16.87
CA VAL A 25 1.55 1.16 15.76
C VAL A 25 1.52 2.46 14.97
N VAL A 26 2.67 3.12 14.86
CA VAL A 26 2.87 4.26 13.97
C VAL A 26 3.62 3.77 12.74
N ASP A 27 3.07 3.97 11.55
CA ASP A 27 3.74 3.65 10.29
C ASP A 27 3.40 4.67 9.22
N ASN A 28 4.42 5.35 8.71
CA ASN A 28 4.29 6.42 7.72
C ASN A 28 3.27 7.49 8.15
N GLY A 29 3.32 7.92 9.42
CA GLY A 29 2.42 8.94 9.97
C GLY A 29 0.95 8.54 10.10
N ILE A 30 0.59 7.29 9.82
CA ILE A 30 -0.71 6.72 10.17
C ILE A 30 -0.57 6.00 11.52
N ILE A 31 -1.53 6.25 12.41
CA ILE A 31 -1.58 5.63 13.74
C ILE A 31 -2.67 4.56 13.74
N TYR A 32 -2.29 3.33 14.04
CA TYR A 32 -3.20 2.23 14.33
C TYR A 32 -3.23 2.01 15.84
N LEU A 33 -4.40 2.16 16.46
CA LEU A 33 -4.57 2.10 17.91
C LEU A 33 -5.70 1.14 18.26
N CYS A 34 -5.49 0.31 19.28
CA CYS A 34 -6.57 -0.42 19.93
C CYS A 34 -6.43 -0.36 21.45
N ALA A 35 -7.56 -0.48 22.14
CA ALA A 35 -7.61 -0.68 23.58
C ALA A 35 -8.11 -2.11 23.85
N ALA A 36 -7.39 -2.83 24.70
CA ALA A 36 -7.75 -4.20 25.08
C ALA A 36 -7.52 -4.39 26.58
N LYS A 37 -8.28 -5.31 27.19
CA LYS A 37 -7.98 -5.71 28.57
C LYS A 37 -6.67 -6.51 28.60
N PRO A 38 -5.90 -6.49 29.70
CA PRO A 38 -4.62 -7.20 29.79
C PRO A 38 -4.71 -8.69 29.43
N GLU A 39 -5.83 -9.34 29.72
CA GLU A 39 -6.08 -10.77 29.49
C GLU A 39 -6.17 -11.12 27.99
N PHE A 40 -6.52 -10.15 27.15
CA PHE A 40 -6.54 -10.33 25.69
C PHE A 40 -5.13 -10.61 25.13
N GLY A 41 -4.10 -10.12 25.82
CA GLY A 41 -2.71 -10.35 25.49
C GLY A 41 -2.17 -9.40 24.43
N LYS A 42 -0.93 -8.95 24.67
CA LYS A 42 -0.20 -8.03 23.78
C LYS A 42 -0.07 -8.59 22.36
N GLN A 43 0.20 -9.90 22.25
CA GLN A 43 0.38 -10.58 20.96
C GLN A 43 -0.88 -10.50 20.09
N GLN A 44 -2.05 -10.80 20.66
CA GLN A 44 -3.31 -10.78 19.91
C GLN A 44 -3.67 -9.35 19.48
N SER A 45 -3.39 -8.37 20.35
CA SER A 45 -3.59 -6.96 20.05
C SER A 45 -2.76 -6.48 18.87
N TYR A 46 -1.47 -6.85 18.81
CA TYR A 46 -0.63 -6.47 17.66
C TYR A 46 -0.95 -7.25 16.39
N ASN A 47 -1.44 -8.49 16.50
CA ASN A 47 -1.95 -9.23 15.34
C ASN A 47 -3.19 -8.54 14.75
N PHE A 48 -4.12 -8.11 15.60
CA PHE A 48 -5.27 -7.31 15.20
C PHE A 48 -4.82 -6.03 14.48
N LEU A 49 -3.91 -5.25 15.08
CA LEU A 49 -3.41 -4.02 14.47
C LEU A 49 -2.67 -4.26 13.15
N ALA A 50 -1.92 -5.35 13.03
CA ALA A 50 -1.25 -5.73 11.80
C ALA A 50 -2.26 -6.04 10.68
N GLU A 51 -3.38 -6.70 11.00
CA GLU A 51 -4.44 -7.00 10.05
C GLU A 51 -5.20 -5.74 9.62
N ILE A 52 -5.55 -4.87 10.57
CA ILE A 52 -6.15 -3.57 10.28
C ILE A 52 -5.24 -2.74 9.38
N LYS A 53 -3.95 -2.65 9.71
CA LYS A 53 -2.94 -1.99 8.87
C LYS A 53 -2.92 -2.60 7.48
N ARG A 54 -2.85 -3.92 7.34
CA ARG A 54 -2.83 -4.62 6.05
C ARG A 54 -4.04 -4.25 5.20
N LYS A 55 -5.24 -4.24 5.77
CA LYS A 55 -6.51 -3.91 5.09
C LYS A 55 -6.57 -2.43 4.70
N PHE A 56 -6.24 -1.53 5.64
CA PHE A 56 -6.21 -0.09 5.39
C PHE A 56 -5.22 0.28 4.27
N GLN A 57 -4.04 -0.33 4.30
CA GLN A 57 -2.99 -0.14 3.30
C GLN A 57 -3.23 -0.96 2.01
N GLY A 58 -4.15 -1.93 2.01
CA GLY A 58 -4.49 -2.71 0.83
C GLY A 58 -5.41 -1.98 -0.14
N GLY A 59 -6.22 -1.06 0.37
CA GLY A 59 -7.18 -0.27 -0.41
C GLY A 59 -6.67 1.11 -0.85
N THR A 60 -7.57 1.88 -1.45
CA THR A 60 -7.34 3.29 -1.85
C THR A 60 -7.37 4.26 -0.66
N ILE A 61 -7.89 3.80 0.48
CA ILE A 61 -8.09 4.58 1.71
C ILE A 61 -6.76 5.17 2.21
N ALA A 62 -5.68 4.40 2.25
CA ALA A 62 -4.38 4.91 2.72
C ALA A 62 -3.82 6.07 1.87
N MET A 63 -4.20 6.18 0.59
CA MET A 63 -3.79 7.29 -0.26
C MET A 63 -4.56 8.58 0.05
N ARG A 64 -5.83 8.43 0.44
CA ARG A 64 -6.74 9.54 0.81
C ARG A 64 -6.55 9.98 2.25
N ALA A 65 -6.19 9.04 3.14
CA ALA A 65 -6.01 9.26 4.57
C ALA A 65 -5.05 10.38 4.93
N VAL A 66 -4.11 10.69 4.04
CA VAL A 66 -3.17 11.79 4.27
C VAL A 66 -3.84 13.14 4.19
N SER A 67 -4.82 13.31 3.31
CA SER A 67 -5.55 14.58 3.11
C SER A 67 -6.98 14.53 3.62
N ALA A 68 -7.38 13.45 4.27
CA ALA A 68 -8.74 13.24 4.74
C ALA A 68 -9.04 14.16 5.91
N GLU A 69 -10.23 14.76 5.90
CA GLU A 69 -10.74 15.47 7.07
C GLU A 69 -11.21 14.49 8.15
N SER A 70 -11.45 15.01 9.37
CA SER A 70 -11.94 14.18 10.47
C SER A 70 -13.22 13.45 10.06
N HIS A 71 -13.28 12.14 10.32
CA HIS A 71 -14.40 11.25 10.01
C HIS A 71 -14.70 10.98 8.53
N GLU A 72 -13.95 11.54 7.57
CA GLU A 72 -14.23 11.35 6.12
C GLU A 72 -14.16 9.87 5.69
N LEU A 73 -13.33 9.07 6.36
CA LEU A 73 -13.07 7.68 6.02
C LEU A 73 -13.82 6.68 6.91
N ASP A 74 -14.59 7.15 7.88
CA ASP A 74 -15.26 6.29 8.87
C ASP A 74 -16.28 5.39 8.20
N SER A 75 -17.08 5.91 7.27
CA SER A 75 -18.09 5.13 6.55
C SER A 75 -17.47 4.02 5.67
N GLU A 76 -16.26 4.25 5.14
CA GLU A 76 -15.57 3.30 4.26
C GLU A 76 -14.84 2.20 5.03
N PHE A 77 -14.31 2.49 6.22
CA PHE A 77 -13.46 1.54 6.95
C PHE A 77 -14.07 1.00 8.26
N SER A 78 -15.16 1.58 8.75
CA SER A 78 -15.85 1.13 9.96
C SER A 78 -16.31 -0.33 9.89
N MET A 79 -16.79 -0.79 8.73
CA MET A 79 -17.25 -2.17 8.55
C MET A 79 -16.09 -3.17 8.70
N GLU A 80 -14.94 -2.87 8.10
CA GLU A 80 -13.73 -3.69 8.21
C GLU A 80 -13.20 -3.73 9.66
N LEU A 81 -13.21 -2.58 10.35
CA LEU A 81 -12.87 -2.49 11.77
C LEU A 81 -13.80 -3.34 12.65
N ALA A 82 -15.11 -3.25 12.43
CA ALA A 82 -16.11 -3.99 13.18
C ALA A 82 -15.96 -5.51 12.97
N GLN A 83 -15.77 -5.94 11.71
CA GLN A 83 -15.61 -7.35 11.36
C GLN A 83 -14.36 -7.96 12.01
N GLU A 84 -13.21 -7.28 11.94
CA GLU A 84 -12.00 -7.78 12.58
C GLU A 84 -12.08 -7.70 14.11
N MET A 85 -12.73 -6.67 14.67
CA MET A 85 -12.94 -6.57 16.12
C MET A 85 -13.76 -7.76 16.63
N GLU A 86 -14.84 -8.12 15.94
CA GLU A 86 -15.66 -9.28 16.31
C GLU A 86 -14.87 -10.59 16.17
N ARG A 87 -14.11 -10.75 15.09
CA ARG A 87 -13.30 -11.94 14.82
C ARG A 87 -12.21 -12.15 15.87
N TYR A 88 -11.52 -11.10 16.27
CA TYR A 88 -10.46 -11.17 17.28
C TYR A 88 -11.00 -11.28 18.70
N SER A 89 -12.20 -10.75 18.98
CA SER A 89 -12.83 -10.84 20.30
C SER A 89 -13.42 -12.22 20.62
N LYS A 90 -13.78 -13.02 19.60
CA LYS A 90 -14.29 -14.40 19.76
C LYS A 90 -13.11 -15.39 19.80
N SER A 91 -12.53 -15.55 20.98
CA SER A 91 -11.20 -16.10 21.30
C SER A 91 -10.86 -17.55 20.87
N ASP A 92 -11.70 -18.30 20.15
CA ASP A 92 -11.42 -19.72 19.88
C ASP A 92 -10.58 -19.99 18.60
N ASN A 93 -10.37 -18.99 17.74
CA ASN A 93 -9.63 -19.17 16.48
C ASN A 93 -8.21 -18.60 16.46
N VAL A 94 -7.74 -18.00 17.56
CA VAL A 94 -6.44 -17.29 17.59
C VAL A 94 -5.24 -18.26 17.61
N ALA A 95 -5.47 -19.54 17.93
CA ALA A 95 -4.44 -20.58 17.86
C ALA A 95 -3.86 -20.80 16.45
N LYS A 96 -4.58 -20.42 15.38
CA LYS A 96 -4.12 -20.53 13.99
C LYS A 96 -3.33 -19.30 13.47
N LEU A 97 -3.28 -18.19 14.21
CA LEU A 97 -2.47 -17.01 13.88
C LEU A 97 -1.07 -17.06 14.51
N ARG A 98 -0.56 -18.25 14.85
CA ARG A 98 0.75 -18.48 15.48
C ARG A 98 1.96 -18.27 14.56
N SER A 99 1.77 -17.79 13.32
CA SER A 99 2.83 -17.87 12.30
C SER A 99 3.58 -16.57 11.96
N GLN A 100 3.26 -15.39 12.53
CA GLN A 100 3.84 -14.16 11.94
C GLN A 100 4.47 -13.12 12.86
N VAL A 101 4.56 -13.31 14.17
CA VAL A 101 4.98 -12.19 15.01
C VAL A 101 5.92 -12.63 16.12
N ASP A 102 7.18 -12.87 15.74
CA ASP A 102 8.34 -12.63 16.63
C ASP A 102 8.48 -11.13 17.01
N GLU A 103 7.63 -10.28 16.42
CA GLU A 103 7.67 -8.83 16.36
C GLU A 103 7.13 -8.09 17.61
N VAL A 104 6.78 -8.79 18.70
CA VAL A 104 6.32 -8.15 19.96
C VAL A 104 7.45 -8.00 20.99
N LYS A 105 8.59 -8.66 20.78
CA LYS A 105 9.74 -8.64 21.70
C LYS A 105 10.28 -7.23 21.94
N ASP A 106 10.28 -6.38 20.91
CA ASP A 106 10.84 -5.02 20.97
C ASP A 106 9.79 -3.92 21.21
N VAL A 107 8.59 -4.28 21.71
CA VAL A 107 7.53 -3.31 21.97
C VAL A 107 7.75 -2.60 23.32
N MET A 108 8.07 -1.32 23.25
CA MET A 108 8.18 -0.45 24.42
C MET A 108 6.82 -0.34 25.15
N THR A 109 6.84 -0.47 26.48
CA THR A 109 5.65 -0.31 27.32
C THR A 109 5.82 0.88 28.24
N GLN A 110 4.84 1.77 28.29
CA GLN A 110 4.87 3.03 29.03
C GLN A 110 3.58 3.21 29.84
N ASN A 111 3.58 3.98 30.92
CA ASN A 111 2.34 4.34 31.61
C ASN A 111 1.63 5.46 30.85
N ILE A 112 0.31 5.37 30.73
CA ILE A 112 -0.48 6.35 29.97
C ILE A 112 -0.55 7.72 30.68
N GLU A 113 -0.46 7.75 32.01
CA GLU A 113 -0.45 8.97 32.82
C GLU A 113 0.66 9.94 32.39
N ARG A 114 1.85 9.42 32.05
CA ARG A 114 2.98 10.22 31.56
C ARG A 114 2.73 10.90 30.21
N VAL A 115 1.75 10.41 29.44
CA VAL A 115 1.36 10.97 28.15
C VAL A 115 0.26 12.03 28.32
N LEU A 116 -0.57 11.89 29.36
CA LEU A 116 -1.62 12.84 29.73
C LEU A 116 -1.07 14.06 30.47
N ASP A 117 -0.02 13.92 31.27
CA ASP A 117 0.61 15.00 32.06
C ASP A 117 1.34 16.08 31.24
N ARG A 118 1.45 15.94 29.91
CA ARG A 118 1.86 17.04 29.02
C ARG A 118 0.67 17.84 28.46
N GLY A 119 -0.55 17.57 28.93
CA GLY A 119 -1.78 18.24 28.51
C GLY A 119 -2.11 19.55 29.23
N GLU A 120 -1.42 19.89 30.32
CA GLU A 120 -1.62 21.15 31.05
C GLU A 120 -0.29 21.91 31.25
N LYS A 121 0.05 22.74 30.26
CA LYS A 121 0.59 24.10 30.48
C LYS A 121 0.04 25.01 29.38
N LEU A 122 -1.16 25.52 29.64
CA LEU A 122 -1.64 26.80 29.14
C LEU A 122 -0.74 27.89 29.77
N ASP A 123 0.43 28.14 29.17
CA ASP A 123 1.20 29.40 29.24
C ASP A 123 2.59 29.14 28.63
N ASP A 124 2.65 29.21 27.31
CA ASP A 124 3.69 30.01 26.66
C ASP A 124 3.24 30.27 25.22
N LEU A 125 2.66 31.44 25.03
CA LEU A 125 2.11 31.92 23.78
C LEU A 125 3.22 32.47 22.86
N VAL A 126 4.37 31.80 22.68
CA VAL A 126 5.44 32.32 21.80
C VAL A 126 6.29 31.21 21.15
N ASP A 127 5.69 30.25 20.43
CA ASP A 127 6.46 29.42 19.47
C ASP A 127 5.61 28.83 18.32
N LYS A 128 4.61 29.59 17.84
CA LYS A 128 3.63 29.08 16.85
C LYS A 128 4.04 29.16 15.37
N THR A 129 5.32 29.20 15.03
CA THR A 129 5.74 29.26 13.60
C THR A 129 6.73 28.15 13.22
N GLU A 130 7.73 27.85 14.05
CA GLU A 130 8.72 26.81 13.73
C GLU A 130 8.14 25.39 13.84
N ASP A 131 7.27 25.13 14.83
CA ASP A 131 6.59 23.84 14.98
C ASP A 131 5.56 23.56 13.88
N LEU A 132 4.97 24.62 13.32
CA LEU A 132 4.05 24.52 12.18
C LEU A 132 4.81 24.15 10.91
N GLU A 133 5.99 24.72 10.70
CA GLU A 133 6.87 24.39 9.57
C GLU A 133 7.43 22.96 9.68
N ALA A 134 7.89 22.56 10.86
CA ALA A 134 8.39 21.21 11.10
C ALA A 134 7.29 20.14 10.93
N SER A 135 6.07 20.44 11.40
CA SER A 135 4.91 19.57 11.24
C SER A 135 4.42 19.51 9.79
N ALA A 136 4.38 20.64 9.08
CA ALA A 136 4.02 20.70 7.66
C ALA A 136 5.06 20.02 6.76
N ALA A 137 6.35 20.18 7.05
CA ALA A 137 7.44 19.52 6.32
C ALA A 137 7.42 18.01 6.54
N THR A 138 7.11 17.56 7.77
CA THR A 138 6.96 16.13 8.08
C THR A 138 5.71 15.55 7.42
N PHE A 139 4.59 16.27 7.47
CA PHE A 139 3.35 15.90 6.77
C PHE A 139 3.56 15.82 5.25
N GLN A 140 4.27 16.78 4.65
CA GLN A 140 4.59 16.78 3.22
C GLN A 140 5.51 15.61 2.85
N LYS A 141 6.53 15.31 3.67
CA LYS A 141 7.42 14.16 3.48
C LYS A 141 6.65 12.85 3.58
N THR A 142 5.78 12.72 4.57
CA THR A 142 4.92 11.55 4.78
C THR A 142 3.92 11.37 3.63
N ALA A 143 3.27 12.44 3.19
CA ALA A 143 2.37 12.44 2.04
C ALA A 143 3.09 11.98 0.76
N ARG A 144 4.29 12.49 0.51
CA ARG A 144 5.11 12.10 -0.64
C ARG A 144 5.57 10.64 -0.52
N ARG A 145 5.95 10.18 0.68
CA ARG A 145 6.41 8.81 0.94
C ARG A 145 5.27 7.80 0.79
N ILE A 146 4.10 8.07 1.35
CA ILE A 146 2.86 7.31 1.15
C ILE A 146 2.54 7.27 -0.34
N LYS A 147 2.39 8.42 -1.00
CA LYS A 147 2.07 8.49 -2.42
C LYS A 147 3.04 7.67 -3.26
N ARG A 148 4.36 7.79 -3.03
CA ARG A 148 5.37 7.03 -3.78
C ARG A 148 5.29 5.52 -3.52
N LYS A 149 5.10 5.10 -2.26
CA LYS A 149 5.00 3.68 -1.87
C LYS A 149 3.76 3.01 -2.47
N TYR A 150 2.62 3.71 -2.51
CA TYR A 150 1.39 3.21 -3.13
C TYR A 150 1.41 3.30 -4.65
N TRP A 151 1.98 4.38 -5.21
CA TRP A 151 2.13 4.54 -6.64
C TRP A 151 2.93 3.38 -7.24
N TRP A 152 4.03 2.97 -6.60
CA TRP A 152 4.90 1.89 -7.11
C TRP A 152 4.24 0.51 -7.15
N LYS A 153 3.30 0.22 -6.24
CA LYS A 153 2.49 -1.00 -6.32
C LYS A 153 1.52 -0.94 -7.50
N ASN A 154 0.91 0.21 -7.74
CA ASN A 154 -0.03 0.39 -8.84
C ASN A 154 0.67 0.48 -10.22
N THR A 155 1.92 0.97 -10.29
CA THR A 155 2.72 1.00 -11.52
C THR A 155 2.99 -0.40 -12.05
N LYS A 156 3.29 -1.37 -11.17
CA LYS A 156 3.49 -2.77 -11.59
C LYS A 156 2.24 -3.37 -12.22
N MET A 157 1.06 -3.10 -11.65
CA MET A 157 -0.23 -3.55 -12.22
C MET A 157 -0.58 -2.85 -13.54
N MET A 158 -0.31 -1.54 -13.65
CA MET A 158 -0.53 -0.77 -14.87
C MET A 158 0.36 -1.25 -16.02
N LEU A 159 1.63 -1.58 -15.73
CA LEU A 159 2.58 -2.07 -16.74
C LEU A 159 2.16 -3.45 -17.28
N ILE A 160 1.67 -4.33 -16.39
CA ILE A 160 1.11 -5.63 -16.79
C ILE A 160 -0.13 -5.44 -17.68
N LEU A 161 -1.05 -4.53 -17.33
CA LEU A 161 -2.23 -4.23 -18.15
C LEU A 161 -1.87 -3.67 -19.52
N VAL A 162 -0.88 -2.78 -19.61
CA VAL A 162 -0.40 -2.23 -20.88
C VAL A 162 0.23 -3.32 -21.75
N LEU A 163 1.04 -4.20 -21.18
CA LEU A 163 1.62 -5.33 -21.91
C LEU A 163 0.55 -6.28 -22.45
N VAL A 164 -0.45 -6.62 -21.64
CA VAL A 164 -1.58 -7.46 -22.07
C VAL A 164 -2.41 -6.76 -23.15
N GLY A 165 -2.62 -5.45 -23.04
CA GLY A 165 -3.29 -4.67 -24.08
C GLY A 165 -2.53 -4.70 -25.40
N ILE A 166 -1.21 -4.49 -25.37
CA ILE A 166 -0.35 -4.54 -26.57
C ILE A 166 -0.39 -5.92 -27.22
N THR A 167 -0.31 -7.00 -26.44
CA THR A 167 -0.35 -8.35 -27.01
C THR A 167 -1.69 -8.65 -27.69
N VAL A 168 -2.82 -8.23 -27.10
CA VAL A 168 -4.15 -8.38 -27.71
C VAL A 168 -4.25 -7.58 -29.01
N VAL A 169 -3.75 -6.34 -29.03
CA VAL A 169 -3.76 -5.50 -30.25
C VAL A 169 -2.92 -6.13 -31.36
N ILE A 170 -1.74 -6.69 -31.04
CA ILE A 170 -0.89 -7.39 -32.00
C ILE A 170 -1.63 -8.61 -32.57
N ILE A 171 -2.29 -9.41 -31.73
CA ILE A 171 -3.05 -10.58 -32.18
C ILE A 171 -4.18 -10.17 -33.14
N ILE A 172 -4.93 -9.12 -32.81
CA ILE A 172 -6.00 -8.61 -33.67
C ILE A 172 -5.44 -8.10 -35.00
N ALA A 173 -4.34 -7.35 -34.99
CA ALA A 173 -3.68 -6.86 -36.19
C ALA A 173 -3.21 -8.01 -37.11
N VAL A 174 -2.64 -9.06 -36.52
CA VAL A 174 -2.20 -10.27 -37.22
C VAL A 174 -3.39 -11.02 -37.84
N LEU A 175 -4.50 -11.17 -37.11
CA LEU A 175 -5.72 -11.79 -37.63
C LEU A 175 -6.31 -11.02 -38.82
N ILE A 176 -6.31 -9.69 -38.76
CA ILE A 176 -6.75 -8.83 -39.87
C ILE A 176 -5.79 -8.98 -41.06
N ALA A 177 -4.47 -9.01 -40.83
CA ALA A 177 -3.48 -9.15 -41.89
C ALA A 177 -3.58 -10.50 -42.62
N TYR A 178 -3.83 -11.60 -41.89
CA TYR A 178 -4.10 -12.91 -42.48
C TYR A 178 -5.46 -12.95 -43.20
N GLY A 179 -6.50 -12.34 -42.63
CA GLY A 179 -7.82 -12.25 -43.27
C GLY A 179 -7.83 -11.37 -44.52
N ALA A 180 -6.96 -10.37 -44.60
CA ALA A 180 -6.81 -9.45 -45.73
C ALA A 180 -5.83 -9.95 -46.81
N GLY A 181 -5.21 -11.13 -46.64
CA GLY A 181 -4.35 -11.74 -47.67
C GLY A 181 -3.00 -11.03 -47.90
N ALA A 182 -2.51 -10.25 -46.94
CA ALA A 182 -1.30 -9.43 -47.09
C ALA A 182 0.02 -10.23 -47.15
N PHE A 183 -0.02 -11.54 -46.87
CA PHE A 183 1.13 -12.45 -47.02
C PHE A 183 0.99 -13.30 -48.29
N SER A 184 1.08 -12.66 -49.45
CA SER A 184 1.36 -13.39 -50.71
C SER A 184 2.88 -13.54 -50.81
N ASN A 185 3.38 -14.78 -50.72
CA ASN A 185 4.79 -15.08 -50.98
C ASN A 185 5.06 -14.83 -52.47
N ASP A 186 5.88 -13.82 -52.79
CA ASP A 186 6.26 -13.51 -54.17
C ASP A 186 7.43 -14.43 -54.58
N ASP A 187 7.10 -15.65 -54.99
CA ASP A 187 8.05 -16.59 -55.59
C ASP A 187 8.28 -16.21 -57.07
N THR A 188 9.04 -15.14 -57.33
CA THR A 188 9.52 -14.83 -58.68
C THR A 188 10.83 -15.57 -58.97
N PRO A 189 10.88 -16.50 -59.96
CA PRO A 189 12.11 -17.21 -60.29
C PRO A 189 13.12 -16.31 -61.02
N PRO A 190 14.43 -16.54 -60.85
CA PRO A 190 15.46 -15.69 -61.45
C PRO A 190 15.48 -15.83 -62.98
N LYS A 191 15.40 -14.70 -63.69
CA LYS A 191 15.61 -14.65 -65.15
C LYS A 191 17.09 -14.92 -65.45
N ASN A 192 17.37 -16.01 -66.14
CA ASN A 192 18.70 -16.36 -66.63
C ASN A 192 18.97 -15.64 -67.96
N ASN A 193 19.90 -14.71 -67.93
CA ASN A 193 20.38 -14.03 -69.13
C ASN A 193 21.51 -14.87 -69.71
N ALA A 194 21.22 -15.73 -70.70
CA ALA A 194 22.25 -16.41 -71.48
C ALA A 194 22.31 -15.80 -72.89
N VAL A 195 23.42 -15.11 -73.14
CA VAL A 195 23.84 -14.49 -74.39
C VAL A 195 24.57 -15.53 -75.26
N THR A 196 24.47 -15.36 -76.60
CA THR A 196 25.29 -15.96 -77.70
C THR A 196 25.13 -17.47 -77.94
N SER A 197 25.10 -18.00 -79.17
CA SER A 197 25.65 -17.56 -80.47
C SER A 197 25.14 -18.44 -81.63
N THR A 198 25.02 -17.84 -82.83
CA THR A 198 25.37 -18.37 -84.16
C THR A 198 24.96 -19.80 -84.55
N THR A 199 24.17 -19.95 -85.62
CA THR A 199 24.56 -20.74 -86.81
C THR A 199 23.70 -20.34 -88.02
N GLN A 200 24.43 -19.96 -89.07
CA GLN A 200 24.03 -19.63 -90.43
C GLN A 200 24.08 -20.91 -91.29
N SER A 201 23.42 -20.91 -92.47
CA SER A 201 23.50 -21.88 -93.59
C SER A 201 22.48 -23.03 -93.56
N SER A 202 21.85 -23.49 -94.65
CA SER A 202 21.60 -23.07 -96.05
C SER A 202 20.62 -24.12 -96.59
N GLY A 203 19.82 -23.79 -97.60
CA GLY A 203 19.01 -24.77 -98.35
C GLY A 203 17.68 -24.22 -98.80
#